data_AF-A0A8G1WZI8-F1
#
_entry.id   AF-A0A8G1WZI8-F1
#
_cell.length_a   1.000
_cell.length_b   1.000
_cell.length_c   1.000
_cell.angle_alpha   90.00
_cell.angle_beta   90.00
_cell.angle_gamma   90.00
#
_symmetry.space_group_name_H-M   'P 1'
#
loop_
_entity.id
_entity.type
_entity.pdbx_description
1 polymer ?
#
loop_
_entity_poly.entity_id
_entity_poly.type
_entity_poly.pdbx_seq_one_letter_code
_entity_poly.pdbx_strand_id
1 'polypeptide(L)' 'MTERDLIDTNKIAELLGGMNPAHVRNRICTREDFPRAFRIGGRKLYDRGEVLEWIEERRQAPDGRRTPSLRQTPSQAA' A
#
# COMPACT_ATOMS: atom_id res chain seq x y z
N MET A 1 18.05 -10.90 6.54
CA MET A 1 17.12 -10.32 5.54
C MET A 1 15.74 -10.41 6.14
N THR A 2 15.07 -9.29 6.38
CA THR A 2 13.65 -9.31 6.78
C THR A 2 12.85 -9.81 5.57
N GLU A 3 12.25 -10.97 5.73
CA GLU A 3 11.34 -11.54 4.74
C GLU A 3 10.17 -10.57 4.53
N ARG A 4 9.93 -10.16 3.28
CA ARG A 4 8.83 -9.26 2.94
C ARG A 4 7.58 -10.10 2.73
N ASP A 5 6.55 -9.82 3.51
CA ASP A 5 5.25 -10.47 3.37
C ASP A 5 4.47 -9.79 2.23
N LEU A 6 4.46 -10.44 1.06
CA LEU A 6 3.89 -9.89 -0.16
C LEU A 6 2.44 -10.35 -0.36
N ILE A 7 1.53 -9.39 -0.51
CA ILE A 7 0.10 -9.61 -0.66
C ILE A 7 -0.44 -9.08 -1.99
N ASP A 8 -1.47 -9.73 -2.53
CA ASP A 8 -2.15 -9.29 -3.76
C ASP A 8 -3.37 -8.40 -3.46
N THR A 9 -3.99 -7.89 -4.52
CA THR A 9 -5.13 -6.98 -4.40
C THR A 9 -6.34 -7.56 -3.68
N ASN A 10 -6.61 -8.86 -3.77
CA ASN A 10 -7.70 -9.48 -3.02
C ASN A 10 -7.45 -9.37 -1.52
N LYS A 11 -6.21 -9.66 -1.09
CA LYS A 11 -5.84 -9.58 0.32
C LYS A 11 -5.92 -8.15 0.86
N ILE A 12 -5.50 -7.17 0.07
CA ILE A 12 -5.65 -5.75 0.41
C ILE A 12 -7.14 -5.40 0.58
N ALA A 13 -8.01 -5.95 -0.27
CA ALA A 13 -9.44 -5.71 -0.20
C ALA A 13 -10.07 -6.27 1.09
N GLU A 14 -9.61 -7.45 1.55
CA GLU A 14 -9.98 -8.00 2.86
C GLU A 14 -9.51 -7.08 4.00
N LEU A 15 -8.27 -6.58 3.96
CA LEU A 15 -7.72 -5.67 4.97
C LEU A 15 -8.48 -4.35 5.07
N LEU A 16 -9.03 -3.86 3.95
CA LEU A 16 -9.85 -2.65 3.89
C LEU A 16 -11.31 -2.88 4.34
N GLY A 17 -11.62 -4.01 5.00
CA GLY A 17 -12.96 -4.32 5.49
C GLY A 17 -13.85 -5.04 4.48
N GLY A 18 -13.28 -5.78 3.53
CA GLY A 18 -14.04 -6.57 2.54
C GLY A 18 -14.49 -5.77 1.31
N MET A 19 -13.65 -4.85 0.84
CA MET A 19 -13.93 -4.04 -0.36
C MET A 19 -13.90 -4.90 -1.65
N ASN A 20 -14.50 -4.43 -2.74
CA ASN A 20 -14.38 -5.08 -4.04
C ASN A 20 -12.91 -5.00 -4.56
N PRO A 21 -12.24 -6.12 -4.89
CA PRO A 21 -10.86 -6.13 -5.39
C PRO A 21 -10.65 -5.30 -6.67
N ALA A 22 -11.65 -5.24 -7.56
CA ALA A 22 -11.56 -4.41 -8.76
C ALA A 22 -11.52 -2.91 -8.42
N HIS A 23 -12.24 -2.49 -7.37
CA HIS A 23 -12.18 -1.13 -6.86
C HIS A 23 -10.80 -0.82 -6.28
N VAL A 24 -10.26 -1.72 -5.46
CA VAL A 24 -8.91 -1.57 -4.89
C VAL A 24 -7.87 -1.43 -6.00
N ARG A 25 -7.91 -2.32 -7.01
CA ARG A 25 -7.00 -2.28 -8.16
C ARG A 25 -7.04 -0.94 -8.91
N ASN A 26 -8.23 -0.44 -9.19
CA ASN A 26 -8.43 0.68 -10.11
C ASN A 26 -8.41 2.06 -9.44
N ARG A 27 -8.64 2.12 -8.12
CA ARG A 27 -8.79 3.38 -7.39
C ARG A 27 -7.78 3.55 -6.25
N ILE A 28 -7.44 2.46 -5.56
CA ILE A 28 -6.55 2.51 -4.39
C ILE A 28 -5.10 2.31 -4.83
N CYS A 29 -4.83 1.24 -5.58
CA CYS A 29 -3.48 0.93 -6.07
C CYS A 29 -2.91 1.93 -7.10
N THR A 30 -3.73 2.86 -7.57
CA THR A 30 -3.33 3.91 -8.52
C THR A 30 -3.05 5.25 -7.86
N ARG A 31 -3.24 5.36 -6.53
CA ARG A 31 -2.97 6.62 -5.82
C ARG A 31 -1.46 6.84 -5.73
N GLU A 32 -1.06 8.10 -5.82
CA GLU A 32 0.35 8.50 -5.74
C GLU A 32 0.98 8.13 -4.39
N ASP A 33 0.19 8.21 -3.33
CA ASP A 33 0.62 7.96 -1.96
C ASP A 33 0.48 6.49 -1.53
N PHE A 34 -0.01 5.61 -2.42
CA PHE A 34 -0.17 4.18 -2.11
C PHE A 34 1.16 3.41 -2.24
N PRO A 35 1.40 2.36 -1.42
CA PRO A 35 2.61 1.55 -1.50
C PRO A 35 2.93 1.05 -2.91
N ARG A 36 4.22 1.07 -3.24
CA ARG A 36 4.69 0.69 -4.57
C ARG A 36 4.52 -0.82 -4.81
N ALA A 37 3.93 -1.18 -5.94
CA ALA A 37 3.80 -2.57 -6.33
C ALA A 37 5.15 -3.19 -6.74
N PHE A 38 5.41 -4.40 -6.26
CA PHE A 38 6.39 -5.33 -6.81
C PHE A 38 5.76 -6.08 -7.98
N ARG A 39 6.53 -6.27 -9.07
CA ARG A 39 6.12 -7.07 -10.22
C ARG A 39 6.86 -8.41 -10.17
N ILE A 40 6.13 -9.49 -9.86
CA ILE A 40 6.67 -10.85 -9.77
C ILE A 40 5.78 -11.76 -10.60
N GLY A 41 6.35 -12.48 -11.58
CA GLY A 41 5.59 -13.41 -12.43
C GLY A 41 4.38 -12.79 -13.13
N GLY A 42 4.49 -11.51 -13.55
CA GLY A 42 3.40 -10.77 -14.19
C GLY A 42 2.30 -10.27 -13.24
N ARG A 43 2.37 -10.58 -11.95
CA ARG A 43 1.42 -10.12 -10.93
C ARG A 43 1.97 -8.90 -10.19
N LYS A 44 1.05 -8.02 -9.76
CA LYS A 44 1.36 -6.91 -8.85
C LYS A 44 1.13 -7.38 -7.42
N LEU A 45 2.18 -7.35 -6.63
CA LEU A 45 2.16 -7.65 -5.20
C LEU A 45 2.60 -6.43 -4.41
N TYR A 46 2.19 -6.35 -3.15
CA TYR A 46 2.45 -5.21 -2.28
C TYR A 46 2.98 -5.72 -0.95
N ASP A 47 3.86 -4.95 -0.32
CA ASP A 47 4.32 -5.27 1.02
C ASP A 47 3.16 -5.08 2.01
N ARG A 48 2.85 -6.10 2.78
CA ARG A 48 1.74 -6.07 3.74
C ARG A 48 1.97 -5.02 4.83
N GLY A 49 3.21 -4.86 5.29
CA GLY A 49 3.57 -3.87 6.31
C GLY A 49 3.26 -2.46 5.82
N GLU A 50 3.76 -2.10 4.64
CA GLU A 50 3.53 -0.77 4.06
C GLU A 50 2.04 -0.51 3.79
N VAL A 51 1.27 -1.53 3.39
CA VAL A 51 -0.18 -1.40 3.19
C VAL A 51 -0.91 -1.15 4.51
N LEU A 52 -0.55 -1.86 5.57
CA LEU A 52 -1.17 -1.67 6.90
C LEU A 52 -0.85 -0.29 7.47
N GLU A 53 0.41 0.17 7.36
CA GLU A 53 0.80 1.52 7.77
C GLU A 53 -0.04 2.58 7.04
N TRP A 54 -0.17 2.46 5.71
CA TRP A 54 -0.98 3.36 4.90
C TRP A 54 -2.47 3.38 5.30
N ILE A 55 -3.03 2.24 5.70
CA ILE A 55 -4.42 2.14 6.20
C ILE A 55 -4.55 2.87 7.54
N GLU A 56 -3.62 2.62 8.47
CA GLU A 56 -3.64 3.23 9.81
C GLU A 56 -3.46 4.75 9.74
N GLU A 57 -2.55 5.25 8.90
CA GLU A 57 -2.37 6.69 8.65
C GLU A 57 -3.66 7.36 8.17
N ARG A 58 -4.46 6.66 7.35
CA ARG A 58 -5.74 7.17 6.87
C ARG A 58 -6.85 7.12 7.89
N ARG A 59 -6.85 6.09 8.74
CA ARG A 59 -7.81 5.95 9.82
C ARG A 59 -7.63 7.02 10.89
N GLN A 60 -6.39 7.45 11.11
CA GLN A 60 -5.99 8.45 12.11
C GLN A 60 -6.25 9.90 11.66
N ALA A 61 -6.59 10.17 10.39
CA ALA A 61 -6.88 11.53 9.92
C ALA A 61 -8.35 11.90 10.19
N PRO A 62 -8.69 12.68 11.23
CA PRO A 62 -10.09 12.87 11.61
C PRO A 62 -10.76 14.00 10.83
N ASP A 63 -10.03 14.91 10.15
CA ASP A 63 -10.69 16.08 9.55
C ASP A 63 -9.85 16.75 8.44
N GLY A 64 -9.90 16.20 7.23
CA GLY A 64 -9.79 16.95 5.98
C GLY A 64 -8.45 17.64 5.62
N ARG A 65 -7.41 17.64 6.46
CA ARG A 65 -6.11 18.25 6.12
C ARG A 65 -4.94 17.53 6.78
N ARG A 66 -4.08 16.87 6.00
CA ARG A 66 -2.74 17.40 5.63
C ARG A 66 -1.83 16.41 4.87
N THR A 67 -0.96 17.09 4.12
CA THR A 67 0.42 16.83 3.66
C THR A 67 0.91 15.40 3.42
N PRO A 68 1.46 15.10 2.21
CA PRO A 68 2.08 13.81 1.94
C PRO A 68 3.34 13.67 2.80
N SER A 69 3.43 12.59 3.58
CA SER A 69 4.68 12.20 4.24
C SER A 69 5.62 11.71 3.14
N LEU A 70 6.64 12.52 2.84
CA LEU A 70 7.66 12.25 1.84
C LEU A 70 8.37 10.94 2.21
N ARG A 71 8.16 9.88 1.43
CA ARG A 71 8.81 8.58 1.62
C ARG A 71 10.33 8.76 1.59
N GLN A 72 10.99 8.62 2.74
CA GLN A 72 12.44 8.44 2.80
C GLN A 72 12.76 7.15 2.05
N THR A 73 13.29 7.30 0.83
CA THR A 73 13.87 6.19 0.10
C THR A 73 15.15 5.81 0.83
N PRO A 74 15.35 4.58 1.31
CA PRO A 74 16.67 4.17 1.78
C PRO A 74 17.59 4.21 0.57
N SER A 75 18.41 5.26 0.50
CA SER A 75 19.50 5.41 -0.45
C SER A 75 20.54 4.35 -0.10
N GLN A 76 20.45 3.19 -0.73
CA GLN A 76 21.56 2.25 -0.75
C GLN A 76 22.60 2.81 -1.74
N ALA A 77 23.53 3.61 -1.22
CA ALA A 77 24.75 3.95 -1.94
C ALA A 77 25.77 2.82 -1.72
N ALA A 78 26.43 2.47 -2.83
CA ALA A 78 27.39 1.38 -3.00
C ALA A 78 28.72 1.60 -2.25
#